data_AF-A0A1H4C7M6-F1
#
_entry.id   AF-A0A1H4C7M6-F1
#
_cell.length_a   1.000
_cell.length_b   1.000
_cell.length_c   1.000
_cell.angle_alpha   90.00
_cell.angle_beta   90.00
_cell.angle_gamma   90.00
#
_symmetry.space_group_name_H-M   'P 1'
#
loop_
_entity.id
_entity.type
_entity.pdbx_description
1 polymer ?
#
loop_
_entity_poly.entity_id
_entity_poly.type
_entity_poly.pdbx_seq_one_letter_code
_entity_poly.pdbx_strand_id
1 'polypeptide(L)'
;MKKNALFIIIILFCLNSYSQTSFDGFYEKGLENYSNRNYREAIANYNKAIELKPKYLNVFGMADAFAMRGVSKHMLQDYTGGIADYTNAIQLEPTDARNYSLRGMSKIKLKQINSACLNFYSIS
;
A
#
# COMPACT_ATOMS: atom_id res chain seq x y z
N MET A 1 -15.11 -30.76 31.13
CA MET A 1 -15.10 -29.30 30.93
C MET A 1 -13.75 -28.74 30.46
N LYS A 2 -12.59 -29.13 31.02
CA LYS A 2 -11.26 -28.59 30.63
C LYS A 2 -10.79 -28.93 29.20
N LYS A 3 -11.09 -30.13 28.66
CA LYS A 3 -10.69 -30.52 27.29
C LYS A 3 -11.41 -29.71 26.19
N ASN A 4 -12.70 -29.41 26.37
CA ASN A 4 -13.47 -28.64 25.40
C ASN A 4 -13.06 -27.16 25.41
N ALA A 5 -12.69 -26.61 26.57
CA ALA A 5 -12.15 -25.25 26.68
C ALA A 5 -10.77 -25.12 26.02
N LEU A 6 -9.89 -26.12 26.16
CA LEU A 6 -8.58 -26.12 25.51
C LEU A 6 -8.70 -26.15 23.98
N PHE A 7 -9.65 -26.91 23.43
CA PHE A 7 -9.92 -26.97 22.00
C PHE A 7 -10.40 -25.62 21.43
N ILE A 8 -11.29 -24.92 22.14
CA ILE A 8 -11.75 -23.58 21.77
C ILE A 8 -10.60 -22.56 21.81
N ILE A 9 -9.73 -22.63 22.81
CA ILE A 9 -8.56 -21.73 22.92
C ILE A 9 -7.58 -21.94 21.76
N ILE A 10 -7.33 -23.20 21.36
CA ILE A 10 -6.47 -23.52 20.21
C ILE A 10 -7.07 -22.96 18.92
N ILE A 11 -8.38 -23.11 18.71
CA ILE A 11 -9.07 -22.56 17.53
C ILE A 11 -8.97 -21.03 17.49
N LEU A 12 -9.20 -20.34 18.62
CA LEU A 12 -9.08 -18.89 18.71
C LEU A 12 -7.64 -18.40 18.47
N PHE A 13 -6.63 -19.17 18.91
CA PHE A 13 -5.23 -18.85 18.64
C PHE A 13 -4.85 -19.03 17.17
N CYS A 14 -5.36 -20.08 16.52
CA CYS A 14 -5.19 -20.32 15.09
C CYS A 14 -5.88 -19.25 14.24
N LEU A 15 -7.08 -18.81 14.61
CA LEU A 15 -7.80 -17.75 13.89
C LEU A 15 -7.07 -16.39 13.96
N ASN A 16 -6.50 -16.05 15.13
CA ASN A 16 -5.70 -14.83 15.27
C ASN A 16 -4.39 -14.89 14.46
N SER A 17 -3.72 -16.04 14.47
CA SER A 17 -2.47 -16.26 13.70
C SER A 17 -2.72 -16.23 12.19
N TYR A 18 -3.86 -16.77 11.75
CA TYR A 18 -4.29 -16.75 10.36
C TYR A 18 -4.58 -15.31 9.88
N SER A 19 -5.29 -14.52 10.70
CA SER A 19 -5.51 -13.10 10.40
C SER A 19 -4.21 -12.31 10.32
N GLN A 20 -3.22 -12.58 11.18
CA GLN A 20 -1.93 -11.88 11.18
C GLN A 20 -1.06 -12.13 9.93
N THR A 21 -1.34 -13.18 9.15
CA THR A 21 -0.53 -13.62 8.00
C THR A 21 -1.27 -13.56 6.67
N SER A 22 -2.51 -13.08 6.66
CA SER A 22 -3.31 -12.92 5.44
C SER A 22 -2.99 -11.60 4.72
N PHE A 23 -3.41 -11.50 3.45
CA PHE A 23 -3.39 -10.23 2.73
C PHE A 23 -4.10 -9.14 3.51
N ASP A 24 -5.32 -9.40 3.97
CA ASP A 24 -6.14 -8.41 4.69
C ASP A 24 -5.43 -7.96 5.97
N GLY A 25 -4.81 -8.89 6.71
CA GLY A 25 -4.06 -8.56 7.92
C GLY A 25 -2.86 -7.64 7.66
N PHE A 26 -2.12 -7.87 6.58
CA PHE A 26 -1.04 -6.96 6.19
C PHE A 26 -1.56 -5.65 5.61
N TYR A 27 -2.64 -5.66 4.83
CA TYR A 27 -3.26 -4.46 4.28
C TYR A 27 -3.78 -3.54 5.40
N GLU A 28 -4.47 -4.07 6.39
CA GLU A 28 -4.96 -3.34 7.57
C GLU A 28 -3.81 -2.75 8.39
N LYS A 29 -2.74 -3.51 8.64
CA LYS A 29 -1.52 -2.97 9.26
C LYS A 29 -0.89 -1.85 8.44
N GLY A 30 -0.98 -1.94 7.11
CA GLY A 30 -0.56 -0.87 6.21
C GLY A 30 -1.38 0.41 6.44
N LEU A 31 -2.71 0.29 6.51
CA LEU A 31 -3.62 1.41 6.75
C LEU A 31 -3.42 2.05 8.13
N GLU A 32 -3.22 1.23 9.16
CA GLU A 32 -2.92 1.70 10.51
C GLU A 32 -1.61 2.51 10.53
N ASN A 33 -0.54 1.96 9.96
CA ASN A 33 0.74 2.65 9.88
C ASN A 33 0.64 3.94 9.04
N TYR A 34 -0.12 3.93 7.95
CA TYR A 34 -0.37 5.14 7.16
C TYR A 34 -1.08 6.22 7.99
N SER A 35 -2.13 5.84 8.74
CA SER A 35 -2.88 6.74 9.62
C SER A 35 -2.01 7.33 10.72
N ASN A 36 -1.07 6.52 11.24
CA ASN A 36 -0.05 6.94 12.20
C ASN A 36 1.13 7.70 11.56
N ARG A 37 1.09 7.97 10.25
CA ARG A 37 2.16 8.61 9.46
C ARG A 37 3.48 7.84 9.42
N ASN A 38 3.47 6.56 9.79
CA ASN A 38 4.58 5.62 9.67
C ASN A 38 4.65 5.08 8.24
N TYR A 39 4.95 5.96 7.28
CA TYR A 39 4.79 5.65 5.86
C TYR A 39 5.73 4.53 5.38
N ARG A 40 6.91 4.37 5.98
CA ARG A 40 7.85 3.28 5.61
C ARG A 40 7.31 1.92 6.03
N GLU A 41 6.78 1.83 7.23
CA GLU A 41 6.14 0.64 7.78
C GLU A 41 4.84 0.33 7.01
N ALA A 42 4.08 1.35 6.62
CA ALA A 42 2.91 1.19 5.76
C ALA A 42 3.30 0.54 4.42
N ILE A 43 4.33 1.06 3.75
CA ILE A 43 4.87 0.47 2.49
C ILE A 43 5.29 -0.98 2.70
N ALA A 44 6.01 -1.29 3.78
CA ALA A 44 6.46 -2.65 4.06
C ALA A 44 5.29 -3.63 4.26
N ASN A 45 4.22 -3.19 4.92
CA ASN A 45 3.03 -4.00 5.10
C ASN A 45 2.24 -4.17 3.79
N TYR A 46 2.06 -3.11 3.01
CA TYR A 46 1.43 -3.23 1.68
C TYR A 46 2.23 -4.11 0.72
N ASN A 47 3.56 -4.08 0.78
CA ASN A 47 4.41 -5.02 0.02
C ASN A 47 4.09 -6.47 0.35
N LYS A 48 4.05 -6.81 1.65
CA LYS A 48 3.71 -8.16 2.10
C LYS A 48 2.31 -8.58 1.67
N ALA A 49 1.33 -7.66 1.77
CA ALA A 49 -0.01 -7.93 1.26
C ALA A 49 0.01 -8.29 -0.23
N ILE A 50 0.65 -7.45 -1.06
CA ILE A 50 0.75 -7.66 -2.51
C ILE A 50 1.50 -8.97 -2.86
N GLU A 51 2.55 -9.32 -2.11
CA GLU A 51 3.34 -10.56 -2.31
C GLU A 51 2.53 -11.83 -2.06
N LEU A 52 1.59 -11.78 -1.11
CA LEU A 52 0.75 -12.94 -0.78
C LEU A 52 -0.23 -13.33 -1.89
N LYS A 53 -0.41 -12.49 -2.93
CA LYS A 53 -1.24 -12.71 -4.14
C LYS A 53 -2.42 -13.68 -3.89
N PRO A 54 -3.43 -13.29 -3.10
CA PRO A 54 -4.39 -14.26 -2.63
C PRO A 54 -5.22 -14.78 -3.80
N LYS A 55 -5.29 -16.11 -3.91
CA LYS A 55 -5.95 -16.82 -5.00
C LYS A 55 -7.44 -16.45 -5.18
N TYR A 56 -8.07 -15.94 -4.11
CA TYR A 56 -9.49 -15.59 -4.05
C TYR A 56 -9.74 -14.10 -3.77
N LEU A 57 -8.69 -13.29 -3.57
CA LEU A 57 -8.91 -11.86 -3.38
C LEU A 57 -9.37 -11.28 -4.72
N ASN A 58 -10.41 -10.47 -4.66
CA ASN A 58 -10.89 -9.77 -5.84
C ASN A 58 -9.79 -8.84 -6.39
N VAL A 59 -9.82 -8.60 -7.70
CA VAL A 59 -8.87 -7.72 -8.39
C VAL A 59 -8.85 -6.32 -7.74
N PHE A 60 -9.98 -5.89 -7.16
CA PHE A 60 -10.18 -4.61 -6.49
C PHE A 60 -9.31 -4.44 -5.22
N GLY A 61 -9.20 -5.45 -4.36
CA GLY A 61 -8.35 -5.36 -3.15
C GLY A 61 -6.87 -5.18 -3.49
N MET A 62 -6.39 -5.80 -4.56
CA MET A 62 -5.03 -5.56 -5.05
C MET A 62 -4.85 -4.14 -5.58
N ALA A 63 -5.83 -3.59 -6.30
CA ALA A 63 -5.78 -2.23 -6.80
C ALA A 63 -5.64 -1.22 -5.65
N ASP A 64 -6.43 -1.38 -4.59
CA ASP A 64 -6.35 -0.54 -3.39
C ASP A 64 -5.00 -0.67 -2.67
N ALA A 65 -4.45 -1.89 -2.53
CA ALA A 65 -3.13 -2.08 -1.92
C ALA A 65 -2.00 -1.39 -2.71
N PHE A 66 -2.03 -1.46 -4.04
CA PHE A 66 -1.11 -0.68 -4.88
C PHE A 66 -1.33 0.83 -4.68
N ALA A 67 -2.58 1.30 -4.72
CA ALA A 67 -2.91 2.71 -4.54
C ALA A 67 -2.39 3.25 -3.20
N MET A 68 -2.66 2.57 -2.10
CA MET A 68 -2.23 2.99 -0.76
C MET A 68 -0.72 2.91 -0.56
N ARG A 69 -0.05 1.92 -1.16
CA ARG A 69 1.42 1.92 -1.23
C ARG A 69 1.95 3.14 -1.99
N GLY A 70 1.31 3.48 -3.10
CA GLY A 70 1.63 4.67 -3.89
C GLY A 70 1.45 5.97 -3.10
N VAL A 71 0.35 6.10 -2.34
CA VAL A 71 0.13 7.24 -1.44
C VAL A 71 1.22 7.33 -0.38
N SER A 72 1.57 6.21 0.25
CA SER A 72 2.63 6.20 1.26
C SER A 72 3.99 6.62 0.68
N LYS A 73 4.33 6.18 -0.53
CA LYS A 73 5.53 6.63 -1.27
C LYS A 73 5.47 8.11 -1.61
N HIS A 74 4.31 8.61 -2.05
CA HIS A 74 4.09 10.04 -2.32
C HIS A 74 4.33 10.89 -1.06
N MET A 75 3.88 10.42 0.11
CA MET A 75 4.12 11.10 1.39
C MET A 75 5.60 11.15 1.77
N LEU A 76 6.40 10.17 1.33
CA LEU A 76 7.85 10.14 1.44
C LEU A 76 8.57 10.83 0.27
N GLN A 77 7.85 11.57 -0.57
CA GLN A 77 8.35 12.25 -1.77
C GLN A 77 8.96 11.32 -2.84
N ASP A 78 8.74 10.00 -2.72
CA ASP A 78 9.03 9.05 -3.79
C ASP A 78 7.91 9.09 -4.84
N TYR A 79 7.91 10.17 -5.62
CA TYR A 79 6.90 10.42 -6.64
C TYR A 79 7.00 9.42 -7.79
N THR A 80 8.21 8.97 -8.14
CA THR A 80 8.43 7.98 -9.19
C THR A 80 7.84 6.62 -8.79
N GLY A 81 8.13 6.16 -7.57
CA GLY A 81 7.56 4.93 -7.03
C GLY A 81 6.05 5.02 -6.85
N GLY A 82 5.52 6.18 -6.43
CA GLY A 82 4.08 6.45 -6.38
C GLY A 82 3.41 6.32 -7.74
N ILE A 83 3.98 6.92 -8.79
CA ILE A 83 3.46 6.84 -10.17
C ILE A 83 3.38 5.38 -10.67
N ALA A 84 4.41 4.58 -10.37
CA ALA A 84 4.42 3.17 -10.75
C ALA A 84 3.28 2.41 -10.07
N ASP A 85 3.08 2.64 -8.77
CA ASP A 85 2.02 1.99 -8.00
C ASP A 85 0.62 2.41 -8.45
N TYR A 86 0.37 3.69 -8.69
CA TYR A 86 -0.91 4.14 -9.25
C TYR A 86 -1.16 3.58 -10.66
N THR A 87 -0.10 3.34 -11.43
CA THR A 87 -0.24 2.74 -12.77
C THR A 87 -0.65 1.27 -12.67
N ASN A 88 -0.08 0.51 -11.72
CA ASN A 88 -0.52 -0.85 -11.43
C ASN A 88 -1.97 -0.87 -10.93
N ALA A 89 -2.35 0.05 -10.04
CA ALA A 89 -3.72 0.17 -9.56
C ALA A 89 -4.71 0.44 -10.70
N ILE A 90 -4.38 1.34 -11.64
CA ILE A 90 -5.19 1.64 -12.83
C ILE A 90 -5.32 0.43 -13.77
N GLN A 91 -4.28 -0.38 -13.91
CA GLN A 91 -4.34 -1.59 -14.74
C GLN A 91 -5.32 -2.62 -14.16
N LEU A 92 -5.43 -2.69 -12.83
CA LEU A 92 -6.34 -3.59 -12.13
C LEU A 92 -7.76 -3.02 -12.09
N GLU A 93 -7.91 -1.73 -11.82
CA GLU A 93 -9.18 -1.03 -11.76
C GLU A 93 -9.12 0.28 -12.58
N PRO A 94 -9.42 0.22 -13.88
CA PRO A 94 -9.30 1.38 -14.77
C PRO A 94 -10.37 2.45 -14.55
N THR A 95 -11.43 2.14 -13.77
CA THR A 95 -12.56 3.03 -13.49
C THR A 95 -12.36 3.90 -12.26
N ASP A 96 -11.36 3.61 -11.41
CA ASP A 96 -11.11 4.41 -10.22
C ASP A 96 -10.36 5.71 -10.56
N ALA A 97 -11.13 6.80 -10.67
CA ALA A 97 -10.63 8.15 -10.96
C ALA A 97 -9.60 8.68 -9.93
N ARG A 98 -9.60 8.14 -8.70
CA ARG A 98 -8.64 8.55 -7.65
C ARG A 98 -7.21 8.25 -8.08
N ASN A 99 -6.98 7.08 -8.67
CA ASN A 99 -5.64 6.66 -9.09
C ASN A 99 -5.08 7.53 -10.22
N TYR A 100 -5.92 7.99 -11.15
CA TYR A 100 -5.50 8.92 -12.20
C TYR A 100 -5.10 10.27 -11.62
N SER A 101 -5.88 10.77 -10.67
CA SER A 101 -5.65 12.05 -9.99
C SER A 101 -4.34 12.02 -9.19
N LEU A 102 -4.13 10.97 -8.38
CA LEU A 102 -2.91 10.75 -7.60
C LEU A 102 -1.66 10.62 -8.48
N ARG A 103 -1.77 9.90 -9.60
CA ARG A 103 -0.69 9.80 -10.60
C ARG A 103 -0.37 11.14 -11.24
N GLY A 104 -1.39 11.93 -11.59
CA GLY A 104 -1.25 13.28 -12.14
C GLY A 104 -0.52 14.22 -11.18
N MET A 105 -0.95 14.26 -9.92
CA MET A 105 -0.30 15.07 -8.87
C MET A 105 1.17 14.69 -8.68
N SER A 106 1.47 13.38 -8.67
CA SER A 106 2.85 12.89 -8.53
C SER A 106 3.73 13.30 -9.71
N LYS A 107 3.21 13.26 -10.95
CA LYS A 107 3.92 13.75 -12.15
C LYS A 107 4.23 15.24 -12.08
N ILE A 108 3.28 16.05 -11.59
CA ILE A 108 3.48 17.49 -11.41
C ILE A 108 4.61 17.74 -10.41
N LYS A 109 4.59 17.08 -9.25
CA LYS A 109 5.64 17.21 -8.23
C LYS A 109 7.01 16.80 -8.75
N LEU A 110 7.09 15.67 -9.46
CA LEU A 110 8.35 15.21 -10.06
C LEU A 110 8.90 16.21 -11.07
N LYS A 111 8.05 16.79 -11.92
CA LYS A 111 8.46 17.82 -12.88
C LYS A 111 8.98 19.08 -12.17
N GLN A 112 8.31 19.53 -11.12
CA GLN A 112 8.74 20.70 -10.34
C GLN A 112 10.12 20.48 -9.71
N ILE A 113 10.38 19.28 -9.17
CA ILE A 113 11.69 18.92 -8.62
C ILE A 113 12.77 18.94 -9.71
N ASN A 114 12.50 18.31 -10.85
CA ASN A 114 13.46 18.29 -11.96
C ASN A 114 13.78 19.70 -12.45
N SER A 115 12.76 20.56 -12.60
CA SER A 115 12.94 21.97 -12.94
C SER A 115 13.77 22.73 -11.91
N ALA A 116 13.53 22.51 -10.61
CA ALA A 116 14.29 23.15 -9.54
C ALA A 116 15.77 22.71 -9.57
N CYS A 117 16.05 21.41 -9.71
CA CYS A 117 17.41 20.90 -9.83
C CYS A 117 18.14 21.50 -11.04
N LEU A 118 17.50 21.54 -12.22
CA LEU A 118 18.08 22.15 -13.41
C LEU A 118 18.42 23.64 -13.20
N ASN A 119 17.53 24.38 -12.53
CA ASN A 119 17.76 25.79 -12.22
C ASN A 119 18.99 25.96 -11.30
N PHE A 120 19.13 25.14 -10.25
CA PHE A 120 20.31 25.18 -9.37
C PHE A 120 21.63 24.99 -10.11
N TYR A 121 21.69 24.08 -11.09
CA TYR A 121 22.89 23.86 -11.90
C TYR A 121 23.17 24.98 -12.91
N SER A 122 22.17 25.79 -13.26
CA SER A 122 22.34 26.91 -14.20
C SER A 122 22.87 28.20 -13.56
N ILE A 123 22.94 28.25 -12.21
CA ILE A 123 23.38 29.41 -11.44
C ILE A 123 24.80 29.24 -10.86
N SER A 124 25.36 28.02 -10.92
CA SER A 124 26.74 27.69 -10.55
C SER A 124 27.67 27.68 -11.75
#